data_AF-A0A0G0DDQ1-F1
#
_entry.id   AF-A0A0G0DDQ1-F1
#
_cell.length_a   1.000
_cell.length_b   1.000
_cell.length_c   1.000
_cell.angle_alpha   90.00
_cell.angle_beta   90.00
_cell.angle_gamma   90.00
#
_symmetry.space_group_name_H-M   'P 1'
#
loop_
_entity.id
_entity.type
_entity.pdbx_description
1 polymer ?
#
loop_
_entity_poly.entity_id
_entity_poly.type
_entity_poly.pdbx_seq_one_letter_code
_entity_poly.pdbx_strand_id
1 'polypeptide(L)'
;MTQYEKDLAAVKQNGYALQYVNHQTEELCLIAVKEYGNVLQYVKHQTPELCLAAVKENGYVLQYVKHQTEEICLAAVKENSYALRLVKPEIKTEEFLLRCLENNIACIEHMEIK
;
A
#
# COMPACT_ATOMS: atom_id res chain seq x y z
N MET A 1 -18.30 -27.60 -0.06
CA MET A 1 -17.50 -26.38 0.04
C MET A 1 -16.28 -26.51 -0.88
N THR A 2 -16.21 -25.68 -1.92
CA THR A 2 -15.10 -25.63 -2.89
C THR A 2 -13.82 -25.09 -2.24
N GLN A 3 -12.67 -25.22 -2.91
CA GLN A 3 -11.43 -24.63 -2.39
C GLN A 3 -11.54 -23.11 -2.28
N TYR A 4 -12.16 -22.46 -3.28
CA TYR A 4 -12.41 -21.02 -3.26
C TYR A 4 -13.23 -20.59 -2.04
N GLU A 5 -14.30 -21.31 -1.71
CA GLU A 5 -15.14 -20.98 -0.55
C GLU A 5 -14.37 -21.13 0.77
N LYS A 6 -13.47 -22.12 0.87
CA LYS A 6 -12.58 -22.27 2.03
C LYS A 6 -11.61 -21.09 2.15
N ASP A 7 -10.96 -20.72 1.04
CA ASP A 7 -10.00 -19.61 0.99
C ASP A 7 -10.70 -18.29 1.32
N LEU A 8 -11.89 -18.05 0.76
CA LEU A 8 -12.71 -16.88 1.05
C LEU A 8 -13.14 -16.80 2.52
N ALA A 9 -13.58 -17.91 3.10
CA ALA A 9 -13.94 -17.96 4.53
C ALA A 9 -12.73 -17.69 5.42
N ALA A 10 -11.57 -18.26 5.10
CA ALA A 10 -10.33 -18.05 5.86
C ALA A 10 -9.85 -16.60 5.77
N VAL A 11 -9.83 -16.02 4.56
CA VAL A 11 -9.42 -14.62 4.34
C VAL A 11 -10.39 -13.64 5.02
N LYS A 12 -11.71 -13.91 5.01
CA LYS A 12 -12.69 -13.08 5.74
C LYS A 12 -12.55 -13.16 7.26
N GLN A 13 -12.03 -14.27 7.77
CA GLN A 13 -11.77 -14.43 9.21
C GLN A 13 -10.48 -13.74 9.63
N ASN A 14 -9.46 -13.77 8.76
CA ASN A 14 -8.18 -13.11 8.96
C ASN A 14 -7.49 -12.89 7.60
N GLY A 15 -7.34 -11.64 7.18
CA GLY A 15 -6.72 -11.26 5.92
C GLY A 15 -5.33 -11.88 5.69
N TYR A 16 -4.54 -12.14 6.73
CA TYR A 16 -3.23 -12.79 6.61
C TYR A 16 -3.30 -14.25 6.13
N ALA A 17 -4.47 -14.88 6.16
CA ALA A 17 -4.67 -16.19 5.55
C ALA A 17 -4.36 -16.20 4.04
N LEU A 18 -4.40 -15.03 3.38
CA LEU A 18 -4.05 -14.87 1.96
C LEU A 18 -2.65 -15.41 1.62
N GLN A 19 -1.71 -15.42 2.58
CA GLN A 19 -0.36 -15.96 2.38
C GLN A 19 -0.35 -17.47 2.05
N TYR A 20 -1.40 -18.20 2.46
CA TYR A 20 -1.56 -19.64 2.22
C TYR A 20 -2.45 -19.95 1.00
N VAL A 21 -3.02 -18.92 0.35
CA VAL A 21 -3.90 -19.09 -0.80
C VAL A 21 -3.05 -19.29 -2.06
N ASN A 22 -3.21 -20.44 -2.71
CA ASN A 22 -2.48 -20.75 -3.94
C ASN A 22 -2.94 -19.89 -5.12
N HIS A 23 -4.26 -19.78 -5.33
CA HIS A 23 -4.88 -19.04 -6.42
C HIS A 23 -5.50 -17.75 -5.87
N GLN A 24 -4.69 -16.69 -5.77
CA GLN A 24 -5.15 -15.39 -5.30
C GLN A 24 -5.97 -14.69 -6.40
N THR A 25 -7.27 -14.53 -6.17
CA THR A 25 -8.11 -13.66 -7.01
C THR A 25 -7.99 -12.21 -6.52
N GLU A 26 -8.30 -11.26 -7.39
CA GLU A 26 -8.32 -9.84 -7.02
C GLU A 26 -9.29 -9.56 -5.87
N GLU A 27 -10.46 -10.22 -5.86
CA GLU A 27 -11.43 -10.13 -4.76
C GLU A 27 -10.82 -10.55 -3.41
N LEU A 28 -10.15 -11.71 -3.36
CA LEU A 28 -9.51 -12.19 -2.13
C LEU A 28 -8.41 -11.24 -1.67
N CYS A 29 -7.58 -10.76 -2.59
CA CYS A 29 -6.54 -9.79 -2.29
C CYS A 29 -7.14 -8.49 -1.72
N LEU A 30 -8.22 -7.98 -2.33
CA LEU A 30 -8.83 -6.73 -1.91
C LEU A 30 -9.51 -6.85 -0.54
N ILE A 31 -10.18 -7.98 -0.27
CA ILE A 31 -10.74 -8.26 1.07
C ILE A 31 -9.63 -8.23 2.11
N ALA A 32 -8.54 -8.96 1.85
CA ALA A 32 -7.43 -9.09 2.79
C ALA A 32 -6.69 -7.76 3.04
N VAL A 33 -6.40 -7.01 1.96
CA VAL A 33 -5.70 -5.72 2.02
C VAL A 33 -6.53 -4.64 2.70
N LYS A 34 -7.86 -4.65 2.53
CA LYS A 34 -8.76 -3.72 3.23
C LYS A 34 -8.85 -3.98 4.73
N GLU A 35 -8.63 -5.22 5.16
CA GLU A 35 -8.58 -5.56 6.59
C GLU A 35 -7.24 -5.16 7.20
N TYR A 36 -6.13 -5.52 6.53
CA TYR A 36 -4.78 -5.12 6.93
C TYR A 36 -3.94 -4.76 5.70
N GLY A 37 -3.54 -3.50 5.55
CA GLY A 37 -2.81 -3.03 4.38
C GLY A 37 -1.49 -3.78 4.19
N ASN A 38 -0.83 -4.18 5.27
CA ASN A 38 0.43 -4.92 5.21
C ASN A 38 0.32 -6.34 4.65
N VAL A 39 -0.90 -6.87 4.43
CA VAL A 39 -1.10 -8.11 3.66
C VAL A 39 -0.64 -7.96 2.22
N LEU A 40 -0.51 -6.72 1.70
CA LEU A 40 0.04 -6.45 0.37
C LEU A 40 1.39 -7.15 0.11
N GLN A 41 2.19 -7.39 1.16
CA GLN A 41 3.46 -8.14 1.07
C GLN A 41 3.29 -9.58 0.58
N TYR A 42 2.13 -10.20 0.80
CA TYR A 42 1.79 -11.57 0.40
C TYR A 42 1.05 -11.63 -0.95
N VAL A 43 0.70 -10.48 -1.54
CA VAL A 43 0.02 -10.41 -2.84
C VAL A 43 1.02 -10.69 -3.96
N LYS A 44 0.75 -11.76 -4.73
CA LYS A 44 1.62 -12.18 -5.85
C LYS A 44 1.61 -11.15 -6.97
N HIS A 45 0.42 -10.70 -7.37
CA HIS A 45 0.21 -9.71 -8.43
C HIS A 45 -0.43 -8.44 -7.85
N GLN A 46 0.39 -7.42 -7.62
CA GLN A 46 -0.06 -6.13 -7.10
C GLN A 46 -0.60 -5.27 -8.24
N THR A 47 -1.85 -4.83 -8.13
CA THR A 47 -2.44 -3.81 -9.02
C THR A 47 -2.35 -2.43 -8.36
N PRO A 48 -2.40 -1.33 -9.14
CA PRO A 48 -2.47 0.03 -8.57
C PRO A 48 -3.60 0.18 -7.54
N GLU A 49 -4.76 -0.43 -7.78
CA GLU A 49 -5.92 -0.38 -6.89
C GLU A 49 -5.64 -1.05 -5.55
N LEU A 50 -5.00 -2.22 -5.56
CA LEU A 50 -4.59 -2.91 -4.34
C LEU A 50 -3.55 -2.12 -3.57
N CYS A 51 -2.54 -1.58 -4.26
CA CYS A 51 -1.53 -0.73 -3.64
C CYS A 51 -2.15 0.52 -3.00
N LEU A 52 -3.05 1.20 -3.71
CA LEU A 52 -3.75 2.38 -3.21
C LEU A 52 -4.64 2.05 -2.01
N ALA A 53 -5.37 0.94 -2.04
CA ALA A 53 -6.15 0.50 -0.89
C ALA A 53 -5.26 0.26 0.34
N ALA A 54 -4.11 -0.38 0.14
CA ALA A 54 -3.20 -0.73 1.21
C ALA A 54 -2.53 0.50 1.86
N VAL A 55 -2.01 1.43 1.05
CA VAL A 55 -1.33 2.63 1.57
C VAL A 55 -2.29 3.66 2.16
N LYS A 56 -3.58 3.62 1.78
CA LYS A 56 -4.63 4.44 2.41
C LYS A 56 -5.05 3.90 3.78
N GLU A 57 -4.83 2.61 4.04
CA GLU A 57 -5.02 2.01 5.36
C GLU A 57 -3.80 2.25 6.26
N ASN A 58 -2.59 2.09 5.71
CA ASN A 58 -1.33 2.38 6.40
C ASN A 58 -0.24 2.79 5.41
N GLY A 59 0.19 4.04 5.45
CA GLY A 59 1.17 4.64 4.56
C GLY A 59 2.54 3.95 4.61
N TYR A 60 2.90 3.31 5.73
CA TYR A 60 4.14 2.53 5.82
C TYR A 60 4.13 1.26 4.95
N VAL A 61 2.96 0.82 4.47
CA VAL A 61 2.84 -0.28 3.51
C VAL A 61 3.51 0.04 2.18
N LEU A 62 3.81 1.33 1.90
CA LEU A 62 4.59 1.74 0.74
C LEU A 62 5.91 0.96 0.60
N GLN A 63 6.51 0.49 1.70
CA GLN A 63 7.71 -0.35 1.69
C GLN A 63 7.51 -1.71 0.97
N TYR A 64 6.26 -2.19 0.88
CA TYR A 64 5.89 -3.45 0.22
C TYR A 64 5.40 -3.27 -1.23
N VAL A 65 5.24 -2.03 -1.70
CA VAL A 65 4.79 -1.73 -3.06
C VAL A 65 5.94 -1.97 -4.04
N LYS A 66 5.76 -2.94 -4.95
CA LYS A 66 6.79 -3.30 -5.95
C LYS A 66 7.01 -2.18 -6.97
N HIS A 67 5.92 -1.63 -7.48
CA HIS A 67 5.90 -0.56 -8.49
C HIS A 67 5.24 0.69 -7.90
N GLN A 68 6.08 1.59 -7.39
CA GLN A 68 5.62 2.87 -6.87
C GLN A 68 5.27 3.81 -8.04
N THR A 69 4.13 4.47 -7.95
CA THR A 69 3.75 5.62 -8.79
C THR A 69 3.66 6.85 -7.90
N GLU A 70 3.73 8.05 -8.49
CA GLU A 70 3.50 9.28 -7.73
C GLU A 70 2.16 9.26 -6.98
N GLU A 71 1.09 8.75 -7.60
CA GLU A 71 -0.23 8.67 -6.97
C GLU A 71 -0.21 7.78 -5.72
N ILE A 72 0.40 6.59 -5.79
CA ILE A 72 0.52 5.68 -4.65
C ILE A 72 1.38 6.32 -3.55
N CYS A 73 2.48 6.98 -3.93
CA CYS A 73 3.37 7.63 -2.98
C CYS A 73 2.69 8.81 -2.28
N LEU A 74 1.98 9.67 -3.03
CA LEU A 74 1.22 10.77 -2.46
C LEU A 74 0.11 10.28 -1.54
N ALA A 75 -0.58 9.20 -1.90
CA ALA A 75 -1.59 8.59 -1.04
C ALA A 75 -0.97 8.10 0.29
N ALA A 76 0.18 7.42 0.23
CA ALA A 76 0.90 6.95 1.42
C ALA A 76 1.39 8.10 2.30
N VAL A 77 1.97 9.15 1.71
CA VAL A 77 2.48 10.34 2.41
C VAL A 77 1.35 11.16 3.03
N LYS A 78 0.20 11.22 2.35
CA LYS A 78 -1.00 11.86 2.86
C LYS A 78 -1.57 11.14 4.08
N GLU A 79 -1.56 9.81 4.06
CA GLU A 79 -1.95 9.01 5.22
C GLU A 79 -0.94 9.19 6.36
N ASN A 80 0.36 9.06 6.08
CA ASN A 80 1.42 9.27 7.05
C ASN A 80 2.65 9.92 6.41
N SER A 81 3.00 11.12 6.87
CA SER A 81 4.12 11.91 6.33
C SER A 81 5.46 11.15 6.40
N TYR A 82 5.66 10.28 7.38
CA TYR A 82 6.88 9.47 7.50
C TYR A 82 7.07 8.50 6.33
N ALA A 83 6.00 8.14 5.61
CA ALA A 83 6.09 7.35 4.39
C ALA A 83 6.94 8.04 3.30
N LEU A 84 7.17 9.35 3.39
CA LEU A 84 8.08 10.06 2.49
C LEU A 84 9.49 9.46 2.50
N ARG A 85 9.93 8.91 3.63
CA ARG A 85 11.22 8.21 3.74
C ARG A 85 11.28 6.94 2.89
N LEU A 86 10.13 6.32 2.61
CA LEU A 86 9.99 5.08 1.83
C LEU A 86 9.79 5.31 0.32
N VAL A 87 9.53 6.56 -0.10
CA VAL A 87 9.40 6.90 -1.53
C VAL A 87 10.76 6.71 -2.20
N LYS A 88 10.78 6.01 -3.34
CA LYS A 88 12.01 5.74 -4.09
C LYS A 88 12.63 7.02 -4.66
N PRO A 89 13.97 7.12 -4.76
CA PRO A 89 14.65 8.31 -5.27
C PRO A 89 14.17 8.75 -6.66
N GLU A 90 13.79 7.81 -7.53
CA GLU A 90 13.35 8.12 -8.90
C GLU A 90 12.02 8.89 -8.94
N ILE A 91 11.22 8.86 -7.86
CA ILE A 91 9.93 9.57 -7.74
C ILE A 91 10.09 10.89 -6.97
N LYS A 92 11.14 11.03 -6.15
CA LYS A 92 11.40 12.20 -5.29
C LYS A 92 11.95 13.41 -6.08
N THR A 93 11.18 13.88 -7.05
CA THR A 93 11.46 15.14 -7.76
C THR A 93 11.08 16.34 -6.89
N GLU A 94 11.58 17.53 -7.23
CA GLU A 94 11.16 18.78 -6.58
C GLU A 94 9.64 18.99 -6.71
N GLU A 95 9.06 18.71 -7.89
CA GLU A 95 7.62 18.79 -8.13
C GLU A 95 6.84 17.85 -7.20
N PHE A 96 7.30 16.61 -7.04
CA PHE A 96 6.69 15.66 -6.11
C PHE A 96 6.74 16.17 -4.67
N LEU A 97 7.88 16.69 -4.22
CA LEU A 97 8.05 17.22 -2.86
C LEU A 97 7.15 18.44 -2.60
N LEU A 98 7.02 19.35 -3.57
CA LEU A 98 6.08 20.47 -3.48
C LEU A 98 4.64 19.97 -3.31
N ARG A 99 4.23 18.97 -4.10
CA ARG A 99 2.89 18.35 -3.97
C ARG A 99 2.68 17.69 -2.61
N CYS A 100 3.71 17.07 -2.02
CA CYS A 100 3.64 16.56 -0.65
C CYS A 100 3.34 17.69 0.35
N LEU A 101 4.02 18.83 0.25
CA LEU A 101 3.80 19.99 1.13
C LEU A 101 2.41 20.59 0.98
N GLU A 102 1.89 20.68 -0.25
CA GLU A 102 0.54 21.17 -0.53
C GLU A 102 -0.55 20.28 0.11
N ASN A 103 -0.32 18.97 0.18
CA ASN A 103 -1.29 18.01 0.71
C ASN A 103 -1.12 17.74 2.20
N ASN A 104 0.09 17.89 2.75
CA ASN A 104 0.40 17.63 4.15
C ASN A 104 1.68 18.39 4.58
N ILE A 105 1.51 19.47 5.35
CA ILE A 105 2.64 20.30 5.81
C ILE A 105 3.65 19.54 6.69
N ALA A 106 3.22 18.48 7.37
CA ALA A 106 4.11 17.66 8.21
C ALA A 106 5.22 16.96 7.40
N CYS A 107 5.12 16.89 6.08
CA CYS A 107 6.18 16.37 5.22
C CYS A 107 7.49 17.17 5.34
N ILE A 108 7.42 18.44 5.75
CA ILE A 108 8.60 19.30 5.90
C ILE A 108 9.62 18.73 6.89
N GLU A 109 9.17 18.01 7.92
CA GLU A 109 10.02 17.38 8.94
C GLU A 109 10.83 16.19 8.40
N HIS A 110 10.53 15.74 7.18
CA HIS A 110 11.15 14.57 6.56
C HIS A 110 11.82 14.89 5.24
N MET A 111 11.78 16.15 4.81
CA MET A 111 12.54 16.66 3.68
C MET A 111 13.91 17.10 4.18
N GLU A 112 14.99 16.54 3.64
CA GLU A 112 16.33 17.08 3.84
C GLU A 112 16.45 18.38 3.03
N ILE A 113 16.00 19.49 3.61
CA ILE A 113 16.23 20.82 3.04
C ILE A 113 17.71 21.16 3.31
N LYS A 114 18.53 21.18 2.26
CA LYS A 114 19.91 21.70 2.31
C LYS A 114 19.93 23.19 2.03
#